data_AF-A0A7K3XZA4-F1
#
_entry.id   AF-A0A7K3XZA4-F1
#
_cell.length_a   1.000
_cell.length_b   1.000
_cell.length_c   1.000
_cell.angle_alpha   90.00
_cell.angle_beta   90.00
_cell.angle_gamma   90.00
#
_symmetry.space_group_name_H-M   'P 1'
#
loop_
_entity.id
_entity.type
_entity.pdbx_description
1 polymer ?
#
loop_
_entity_poly.entity_id
_entity_poly.type
_entity_poly.pdbx_seq_one_letter_code
_entity_poly.pdbx_strand_id
1 'polypeptide(L)'
;MGGTKRGARRLEEERVVTSSKTKKPTILIADDALMNRVMLKDMLGDGYDVIEVSDGEQAIAAVQRYGTAISLILLDIVMPRMDGFDVLAVLNKRGWIYEIPVIMVTSEESPVYVDRAFALGVTDFLTRPYNEAVVRQRVHNTLVLDAKHKMLTEAVSNEIYKREKNTNLLVGILSHIVEFRNGESGLHVLHVNTMTELLLNQVVSMTDKYNLSSEDIELITTASSLHDIGKIAIDDAVLNKPGRLTAEEFEHMKQHTVIGAQMLDELPYDRRNNPLIDRAYEICRWHHERFDGRGYPDGLKGDEIPISAQVVALADVYDALTSERVYKEAFSHEKSIDMILNGECGVFNPLLLECLEQASEGIRKLLSITSFGDRTGDGIRDAIDNTIGLDEGISLRKSQELLNFERMKYQFFAAKSNELQFEYLADTDMVTIDDWSEKGLNLPPAVQNPLENEWLNAVFGEGRLKSLCERMRATTPEAPVVEEDFTVEVEGEPRWFHIAARALWTEDDQPQFAGVFGKLADVHERHQAAKGLA
;
A
#
# COMPACT_ATOMS: atom_id res chain seq x y z
N MET A 1 7.36 43.78 -56.71
CA MET A 1 7.49 44.19 -55.29
C MET A 1 6.70 43.21 -54.44
N GLY A 2 7.34 42.60 -53.44
CA GLY A 2 6.67 41.67 -52.53
C GLY A 2 7.47 40.40 -52.32
N GLY A 3 8.40 40.43 -51.37
CA GLY A 3 9.16 39.25 -50.93
C GLY A 3 9.85 39.52 -49.61
N THR A 4 9.86 38.51 -48.74
CA THR A 4 10.65 38.36 -47.50
C THR A 4 10.31 39.24 -46.28
N LYS A 5 9.35 38.76 -45.46
CA LYS A 5 9.40 38.82 -43.98
C LYS A 5 8.58 37.67 -43.39
N ARG A 6 9.12 36.44 -43.36
CA ARG A 6 8.52 35.32 -42.59
C ARG A 6 9.53 34.29 -42.04
N GLY A 7 10.83 34.62 -42.03
CA GLY A 7 11.90 33.68 -41.63
C GLY A 7 12.56 33.91 -40.26
N ALA A 8 12.19 34.96 -39.52
CA ALA A 8 12.98 35.38 -38.34
C ALA A 8 12.21 35.31 -36.99
N ARG A 9 11.10 34.57 -36.92
CA ARG A 9 10.27 34.48 -35.69
C ARG A 9 10.04 33.06 -35.17
N ARG A 10 10.83 32.08 -35.64
CA ARG A 10 10.64 30.66 -35.29
C ARG A 10 11.89 30.00 -34.67
N LEU A 11 12.82 30.79 -34.14
CA LEU A 11 14.05 30.30 -33.51
C LEU A 11 14.27 30.82 -32.08
N GLU A 12 13.26 31.44 -31.45
CA GLU A 12 13.37 31.95 -30.07
C GLU A 12 12.36 31.34 -29.07
N GLU A 13 11.53 30.37 -29.47
CA GLU A 13 10.48 29.80 -28.61
C GLU A 13 10.78 28.38 -28.06
N GLU A 14 12.01 27.89 -28.16
CA GLU A 14 12.39 26.54 -27.68
C GLU A 14 13.38 26.54 -26.51
N ARG A 15 13.30 27.55 -25.64
CA ARG A 15 13.97 27.57 -24.33
C ARG A 15 12.99 27.92 -23.22
N VAL A 16 12.01 27.04 -23.02
CA VAL A 16 11.42 26.85 -21.69
C VAL A 16 11.96 25.53 -21.17
N VAL A 17 13.26 25.53 -20.84
CA VAL A 17 13.80 24.54 -19.92
C VAL A 17 13.24 24.94 -18.56
N THR A 18 12.23 24.19 -18.13
CA THR A 18 11.76 24.16 -16.76
C THR A 18 12.95 23.97 -15.84
N SER A 19 13.35 25.04 -15.17
CA SER A 19 14.25 25.02 -14.02
C SER A 19 13.52 24.35 -12.84
N SER A 20 13.32 23.03 -12.88
CA SER A 20 13.27 22.27 -11.65
C SER A 20 14.73 22.12 -11.20
N LYS A 21 15.07 22.61 -10.00
CA LYS A 21 16.35 22.25 -9.39
C LYS A 21 16.30 20.73 -9.20
N THR A 22 16.92 19.97 -10.11
CA THR A 22 17.10 18.53 -9.94
C THR A 22 17.89 18.35 -8.65
N LYS A 23 17.25 17.76 -7.64
CA LYS A 23 17.91 17.42 -6.37
C LYS A 23 19.11 16.54 -6.70
N LYS A 24 20.29 16.89 -6.16
CA LYS A 24 21.51 16.12 -6.46
C LYS A 24 21.36 14.72 -5.86
N PRO A 25 21.86 13.67 -6.54
CA PRO A 25 21.89 12.34 -5.94
C PRO A 25 22.77 12.34 -4.70
N THR A 26 22.33 11.66 -3.65
CA THR A 26 23.10 11.57 -2.40
C THR A 26 23.98 10.32 -2.41
N ILE A 27 25.26 10.47 -2.12
CA ILE A 27 26.22 9.36 -2.01
C ILE A 27 26.67 9.24 -0.56
N LEU A 28 26.52 8.06 0.03
CA LEU A 28 27.08 7.73 1.33
C LEU A 28 28.50 7.19 1.15
N ILE A 29 29.48 7.76 1.83
CA ILE A 29 30.87 7.29 1.84
C ILE A 29 31.20 6.81 3.24
N ALA A 30 31.44 5.50 3.38
CA ALA A 30 31.83 4.84 4.61
C ALA A 30 33.27 4.35 4.52
N ASP A 31 34.17 5.00 5.25
CA ASP A 31 35.62 4.72 5.25
C ASP A 31 36.21 5.23 6.56
N ASP A 32 37.09 4.48 7.22
CA ASP A 32 37.64 4.85 8.53
C ASP A 32 38.61 6.04 8.44
N ALA A 33 39.34 6.14 7.33
CA ALA A 33 40.33 7.18 7.11
C ALA A 33 39.69 8.46 6.54
N LEU A 34 39.80 9.55 7.31
CA LEU A 34 39.34 10.89 6.89
C LEU A 34 39.90 11.31 5.53
N MET A 35 41.17 10.98 5.26
CA MET A 35 41.82 11.31 3.99
C MET A 35 41.11 10.68 2.79
N ASN A 36 40.64 9.43 2.91
CA ASN A 36 39.94 8.73 1.83
C ASN A 36 38.57 9.35 1.57
N ARG A 37 37.82 9.68 2.62
CA ARG A 37 36.51 10.33 2.51
C ARG A 37 36.63 11.69 1.80
N VAL A 38 37.62 12.49 2.21
CA VAL A 38 37.91 13.79 1.59
C VAL A 38 38.34 13.62 0.12
N MET A 39 39.21 12.66 -0.21
CA MET A 39 39.60 12.40 -1.59
C MET A 39 38.42 11.96 -2.46
N LEU A 40 37.61 11.00 -2.00
CA LEU A 40 36.46 10.53 -2.77
C LEU A 40 35.44 11.64 -2.99
N LYS A 41 35.17 12.45 -1.95
CA LYS A 41 34.30 13.62 -2.05
C LYS A 41 34.82 14.65 -3.07
N ASP A 42 36.11 14.97 -3.04
CA ASP A 42 36.73 15.89 -3.99
C ASP A 42 36.66 15.36 -5.43
N MET A 43 36.92 14.06 -5.61
CA MET A 43 36.81 13.39 -6.91
C MET A 43 35.36 13.38 -7.44
N LEU A 44 34.36 13.21 -6.58
CA LEU A 44 32.95 13.28 -6.97
C LEU A 44 32.54 14.70 -7.40
N GLY A 45 33.12 15.73 -6.80
CA GLY A 45 32.86 17.14 -7.08
C GLY A 45 31.43 17.58 -6.73
N ASP A 46 31.01 18.73 -7.25
CA ASP A 46 29.72 19.35 -6.88
C ASP A 46 28.48 18.67 -7.50
N GLY A 47 28.64 17.55 -8.21
CA GLY A 47 27.52 16.85 -8.86
C GLY A 47 26.60 16.10 -7.90
N TYR A 48 27.06 15.85 -6.67
CA TYR A 48 26.43 14.96 -5.70
C TYR A 48 26.36 15.60 -4.32
N ASP A 49 25.35 15.23 -3.54
CA ASP A 49 25.36 15.48 -2.10
C ASP A 49 26.07 14.29 -1.44
N VAL A 50 26.95 14.55 -0.47
CA VAL A 50 27.80 13.49 0.12
C VAL A 50 27.58 13.42 1.63
N ILE A 51 27.26 12.22 2.10
CA ILE A 51 27.22 11.87 3.52
C ILE A 51 28.50 11.09 3.82
N GLU A 52 29.27 11.52 4.81
CA GLU A 52 30.53 10.89 5.20
C GLU A 52 30.37 10.23 6.57
N VAL A 53 30.76 8.96 6.68
CA VAL A 53 30.73 8.19 7.94
C VAL A 53 32.05 7.42 8.14
N SER A 54 32.44 7.21 9.39
CA SER A 54 33.76 6.65 9.73
C SER A 54 33.81 5.14 9.96
N ASP A 55 32.67 4.46 9.91
CA ASP A 55 32.56 3.04 10.25
C ASP A 55 31.20 2.46 9.83
N GLY A 56 31.09 1.14 9.89
CA GLY A 56 29.89 0.42 9.47
C GLY A 56 28.64 0.69 10.31
N GLU A 57 28.77 0.95 11.61
CA GLU A 57 27.62 1.26 12.47
C GLU A 57 26.96 2.57 12.05
N GLN A 58 27.77 3.61 11.81
CA GLN A 58 27.29 4.88 11.27
C GLN A 58 26.71 4.74 9.85
N ALA A 59 27.28 3.85 9.03
CA ALA A 59 26.75 3.59 7.69
C ALA A 59 25.34 3.00 7.74
N ILE A 60 25.10 2.02 8.62
CA ILE A 60 23.76 1.44 8.81
C ILE A 60 22.78 2.48 9.37
N ALA A 61 23.21 3.29 10.34
CA ALA A 61 22.38 4.39 10.87
C ALA A 61 22.01 5.41 9.77
N ALA A 62 22.95 5.74 8.88
CA ALA A 62 22.67 6.60 7.74
C ALA A 62 21.67 5.97 6.76
N VAL A 63 21.80 4.68 6.45
CA VAL A 63 20.85 3.97 5.58
C VAL A 63 19.45 3.92 6.22
N GLN A 64 19.34 3.67 7.52
CA GLN A 64 18.06 3.73 8.23
C GLN A 64 17.42 5.11 8.16
N ARG A 65 18.22 6.14 8.37
CA ARG A 65 17.74 7.52 8.45
C ARG A 65 17.32 8.09 7.09
N TYR A 66 18.14 7.85 6.06
CA TYR A 66 17.94 8.47 4.75
C TYR A 66 17.27 7.53 3.75
N GLY A 67 17.31 6.21 3.98
CA GLY A 67 16.69 5.21 3.11
C GLY A 67 17.05 5.41 1.64
N THR A 68 16.02 5.36 0.79
CA THR A 68 16.13 5.56 -0.66
C THR A 68 16.53 6.97 -1.10
N ALA A 69 16.66 7.93 -0.17
CA ALA A 69 17.29 9.22 -0.48
C ALA A 69 18.80 9.09 -0.72
N ILE A 70 19.43 8.01 -0.22
CA ILE A 70 20.78 7.59 -0.63
C ILE A 70 20.67 6.89 -1.98
N SER A 71 21.40 7.39 -2.96
CA SER A 71 21.42 6.87 -4.32
C SER A 71 22.56 5.86 -4.57
N LEU A 72 23.59 5.88 -3.72
CA LEU A 72 24.76 5.00 -3.82
C LEU A 72 25.52 4.97 -2.49
N ILE A 73 26.06 3.80 -2.13
CA ILE A 73 27.00 3.66 -1.02
C ILE A 73 28.38 3.32 -1.57
N LEU A 74 29.40 4.10 -1.21
CA LEU A 74 30.81 3.76 -1.34
C LEU A 74 31.28 3.22 0.01
N LEU A 75 31.63 1.94 0.07
CA LEU A 75 31.84 1.22 1.32
C LEU A 75 33.24 0.61 1.38
N ASP A 76 34.06 1.06 2.31
CA ASP A 76 35.36 0.43 2.57
C ASP A 76 35.19 -0.96 3.20
N ILE A 77 36.14 -1.87 2.92
CA ILE A 77 36.14 -3.21 3.51
C ILE A 77 36.57 -3.17 4.98
N VAL A 78 37.59 -2.39 5.33
CA VAL A 78 38.28 -2.48 6.62
C VAL A 78 37.95 -1.25 7.45
N MET A 79 36.95 -1.39 8.30
CA MET A 79 36.52 -0.32 9.21
C MET A 79 36.43 -0.82 10.66
N PRO A 80 36.60 0.06 11.66
CA PRO A 80 36.46 -0.30 13.07
C PRO A 80 34.99 -0.58 13.43
N ARG A 81 34.79 -1.37 14.50
CA ARG A 81 33.49 -1.79 15.07
C ARG A 81 32.67 -2.71 14.17
N MET A 82 32.36 -2.26 12.95
CA MET A 82 31.63 -3.03 11.94
C MET A 82 32.34 -2.86 10.59
N ASP A 83 32.78 -3.97 10.02
CA ASP A 83 33.51 -3.97 8.75
C ASP A 83 32.55 -3.89 7.54
N GLY A 84 33.10 -3.70 6.33
CA GLY A 84 32.28 -3.57 5.12
C GLY A 84 31.46 -4.83 4.80
N PHE A 85 31.94 -6.02 5.17
CA PHE A 85 31.18 -7.26 4.96
C PHE A 85 30.04 -7.40 5.96
N ASP A 86 30.23 -6.95 7.20
CA ASP A 86 29.17 -6.90 8.21
C ASP A 86 28.06 -5.93 7.79
N VAL A 87 28.43 -4.76 7.26
CA VAL A 87 27.45 -3.81 6.67
C VAL A 87 26.67 -4.47 5.54
N LEU A 88 27.35 -5.11 4.57
CA LEU A 88 26.69 -5.82 3.46
C LEU A 88 25.74 -6.92 3.95
N ALA A 89 26.12 -7.67 4.99
CA ALA A 89 25.28 -8.71 5.56
C ALA A 89 23.98 -8.11 6.16
N VAL A 90 24.06 -6.96 6.82
CA VAL A 90 22.89 -6.24 7.33
C VAL A 90 22.02 -5.70 6.18
N LEU A 91 22.62 -5.08 5.17
CA LEU A 91 21.89 -4.57 4.00
C LEU A 91 21.16 -5.69 3.25
N ASN A 92 21.80 -6.85 3.09
CA ASN A 92 21.21 -8.02 2.44
C ASN A 92 20.06 -8.60 3.26
N LYS A 93 20.27 -8.81 4.58
CA LYS A 93 19.25 -9.34 5.49
C LYS A 93 17.99 -8.47 5.55
N ARG A 94 18.14 -7.13 5.43
CA ARG A 94 17.02 -6.17 5.44
C ARG A 94 16.48 -5.83 4.05
N GLY A 95 17.05 -6.40 2.98
CA GLY A 95 16.63 -6.14 1.60
C GLY A 95 17.07 -4.79 1.01
N TRP A 96 17.68 -3.89 1.80
CA TRP A 96 18.13 -2.57 1.33
C TRP A 96 19.18 -2.63 0.22
N ILE A 97 19.94 -3.73 0.12
CA ILE A 97 20.91 -3.93 -0.96
C ILE A 97 20.27 -3.98 -2.35
N TYR A 98 18.96 -4.27 -2.44
CA TYR A 98 18.19 -4.25 -3.69
C TYR A 98 17.63 -2.87 -4.02
N GLU A 99 17.65 -1.93 -3.08
CA GLU A 99 17.13 -0.57 -3.24
C GLU A 99 18.24 0.48 -3.45
N ILE A 100 19.40 0.25 -2.82
CA ILE A 100 20.54 1.15 -2.83
C ILE A 100 21.76 0.39 -3.33
N PRO A 101 22.31 0.73 -4.51
CA PRO A 101 23.52 0.07 -5.01
C PRO A 101 24.71 0.37 -4.10
N VAL A 102 25.59 -0.63 -3.95
CA VAL A 102 26.81 -0.53 -3.14
C VAL A 102 28.03 -0.78 -4.01
N ILE A 103 28.99 0.14 -3.95
CA ILE A 103 30.31 -0.02 -4.54
C ILE A 103 31.31 -0.20 -3.40
N MET A 104 31.95 -1.36 -3.38
CA MET A 104 32.98 -1.63 -2.37
C MET A 104 34.30 -0.95 -2.76
N VAL A 105 34.94 -0.32 -1.80
CA VAL A 105 36.28 0.25 -1.93
C VAL A 105 37.28 -0.72 -1.32
N THR A 106 38.28 -1.13 -2.10
CA THR A 106 39.27 -2.11 -1.68
C THR A 106 40.69 -1.71 -2.08
N SER A 107 41.65 -2.04 -1.22
CA SER A 107 43.08 -2.01 -1.54
C SER A 107 43.62 -3.41 -1.87
N GLU A 108 42.80 -4.44 -1.74
CA GLU A 108 43.14 -5.85 -1.88
C GLU A 108 42.38 -6.48 -3.05
N GLU A 109 43.11 -7.01 -4.04
CA GLU A 109 42.55 -7.66 -5.24
C GLU A 109 42.35 -9.17 -5.03
N SER A 110 42.33 -9.66 -3.79
CA SER A 110 42.18 -11.10 -3.51
C SER A 110 40.84 -11.61 -4.07
N PRO A 111 40.84 -12.62 -4.95
CA PRO A 111 39.62 -13.17 -5.54
C PRO A 111 38.58 -13.62 -4.50
N VAL A 112 39.05 -14.06 -3.32
CA VAL A 112 38.18 -14.53 -2.22
C VAL A 112 37.29 -13.41 -1.67
N TYR A 113 37.79 -12.18 -1.57
CA TYR A 113 36.99 -11.06 -1.07
C TYR A 113 35.99 -10.56 -2.11
N VAL A 114 36.37 -10.59 -3.39
CA VAL A 114 35.51 -10.18 -4.50
C VAL A 114 34.32 -11.14 -4.63
N ASP A 115 34.57 -12.46 -4.62
CA ASP A 115 33.53 -13.48 -4.71
C ASP A 115 32.55 -13.38 -3.53
N ARG A 116 33.07 -13.18 -2.30
CA ARG A 116 32.26 -13.00 -1.10
C ARG A 116 31.35 -11.77 -1.20
N ALA A 117 31.87 -10.65 -1.69
CA ALA A 117 31.10 -9.41 -1.77
C ALA A 117 30.03 -9.47 -2.87
N PHE A 118 30.31 -10.10 -4.02
CA PHE A 118 29.27 -10.37 -5.03
C PHE A 118 28.17 -11.30 -4.51
N ALA A 119 28.53 -12.33 -3.73
CA ALA A 119 27.55 -13.22 -3.10
C ALA A 119 26.61 -12.49 -2.12
N LEU A 120 27.03 -11.35 -1.58
CA LEU A 120 26.22 -10.49 -0.71
C LEU A 120 25.42 -9.41 -1.46
N GLY A 121 25.59 -9.27 -2.79
CA GLY A 121 24.80 -8.35 -3.62
C GLY A 121 25.48 -7.02 -3.95
N VAL A 122 26.80 -6.91 -3.80
CA VAL A 122 27.56 -5.72 -4.22
C VAL A 122 27.40 -5.45 -5.71
N THR A 123 27.25 -4.18 -6.07
CA THR A 123 27.04 -3.74 -7.45
C THR A 123 28.35 -3.64 -8.23
N ASP A 124 29.39 -3.07 -7.64
CA ASP A 124 30.69 -2.87 -8.28
C ASP A 124 31.82 -2.66 -7.24
N PHE A 125 33.06 -2.51 -7.72
CA PHE A 125 34.24 -2.25 -6.88
C PHE A 125 35.05 -1.04 -7.37
N LEU A 126 35.67 -0.35 -6.41
CA LEU A 126 36.69 0.67 -6.60
C LEU A 126 38.00 0.21 -5.96
N THR A 127 39.06 0.15 -6.77
CA THR A 127 40.40 -0.23 -6.32
C THR A 127 41.24 1.00 -5.98
N ARG A 128 42.00 0.96 -4.88
CA ARG A 128 43.05 1.95 -4.58
C ARG A 128 44.37 1.60 -5.28
N PRO A 129 45.17 2.59 -5.73
CA PRO A 129 44.96 4.04 -5.62
C PRO A 129 43.87 4.57 -6.56
N TYR A 130 43.14 5.59 -6.12
CA TYR A 130 42.01 6.14 -6.87
C TYR A 130 42.45 6.86 -8.15
N ASN A 131 41.73 6.58 -9.23
CA ASN A 131 41.77 7.38 -10.45
C ASN A 131 40.45 8.15 -10.56
N GLU A 132 40.52 9.48 -10.55
CA GLU A 132 39.33 10.37 -10.56
C GLU A 132 38.38 10.04 -11.73
N ALA A 133 38.91 9.79 -12.92
CA ALA A 133 38.10 9.45 -14.09
C ALA A 133 37.38 8.10 -13.90
N VAL A 134 38.04 7.12 -13.29
CA VAL A 134 37.44 5.80 -12.99
C VAL A 134 36.36 5.91 -11.92
N VAL A 135 36.64 6.63 -10.82
CA VAL A 135 35.67 6.85 -9.72
C VAL A 135 34.41 7.52 -10.27
N ARG A 136 34.57 8.65 -10.98
CA ARG A 136 33.45 9.37 -11.58
C ARG A 136 32.66 8.50 -12.54
N GLN A 137 33.34 7.76 -13.41
CA GLN A 137 32.66 6.93 -14.41
C GLN A 137 31.89 5.77 -13.76
N ARG A 138 32.46 5.09 -12.75
CA ARG A 138 31.79 3.99 -12.06
C ARG A 138 30.58 4.45 -11.26
N VAL A 139 30.73 5.54 -10.51
CA VAL A 139 29.62 6.17 -9.78
C VAL A 139 28.51 6.58 -10.75
N HIS A 140 28.86 7.28 -11.83
CA HIS A 140 27.89 7.70 -12.84
C HIS A 140 27.18 6.51 -13.48
N ASN A 141 27.92 5.50 -13.93
CA ASN A 141 27.34 4.31 -14.57
C ASN A 141 26.40 3.56 -13.63
N THR A 142 26.78 3.41 -12.36
CA THR A 142 25.98 2.73 -11.34
C THR A 142 24.68 3.47 -11.08
N LEU A 143 24.74 4.79 -10.90
CA LEU A 143 23.56 5.63 -10.71
C LEU A 143 22.63 5.63 -11.93
N VAL A 144 23.19 5.67 -13.16
CA VAL A 144 22.40 5.60 -14.39
C VAL A 144 21.73 4.22 -14.53
N LEU A 145 22.43 3.14 -14.18
CA LEU A 145 21.89 1.79 -14.24
C LEU A 145 20.75 1.62 -13.23
N ASP A 146 20.94 2.06 -11.99
CA ASP A 146 19.92 2.04 -10.94
C ASP A 146 18.69 2.86 -11.33
N ALA A 147 18.90 4.09 -11.85
CA ALA A 147 17.81 4.93 -12.33
C ALA A 147 17.02 4.26 -13.47
N LYS A 148 17.70 3.62 -14.43
CA LYS A 148 17.04 2.86 -15.51
C LYS A 148 16.26 1.67 -14.98
N HIS A 149 16.82 0.94 -14.00
CA HIS A 149 16.15 -0.20 -13.39
C HIS A 149 14.87 0.25 -12.67
N LYS A 150 14.95 1.30 -11.83
CA LYS A 150 13.80 1.90 -11.15
C LYS A 150 12.73 2.38 -12.13
N MET A 151 13.13 3.08 -13.19
CA MET A 151 12.21 3.52 -14.26
C MET A 151 11.51 2.35 -14.96
N LEU A 152 12.24 1.26 -15.24
CA LEU A 152 11.66 0.09 -15.90
C LEU A 152 10.66 -0.62 -14.98
N THR A 153 11.02 -0.85 -13.71
CA THR A 153 10.14 -1.46 -12.71
C THR A 153 8.87 -0.63 -12.54
N GLU A 154 9.01 0.70 -12.40
CA GLU A 154 7.88 1.61 -12.29
C GLU A 154 7.01 1.59 -13.57
N ALA A 155 7.61 1.60 -14.75
CA ALA A 155 6.88 1.53 -16.01
C ALA A 155 6.10 0.22 -16.16
N VAL A 156 6.70 -0.92 -15.79
CA VAL A 156 6.05 -2.24 -15.82
C VAL A 156 4.90 -2.29 -14.82
N SER A 157 5.12 -1.87 -13.57
CA SER A 157 4.06 -1.83 -12.55
C SER A 157 2.90 -0.93 -12.97
N ASN A 158 3.20 0.25 -13.53
CA ASN A 158 2.17 1.17 -14.04
C ASN A 158 1.40 0.57 -15.22
N GLU A 159 2.05 -0.17 -16.11
CA GLU A 159 1.40 -0.81 -17.26
C GLU A 159 0.50 -1.97 -16.81
N ILE A 160 0.95 -2.79 -15.86
CA ILE A 160 0.15 -3.86 -15.24
C ILE A 160 -1.11 -3.26 -14.60
N TYR A 161 -0.94 -2.24 -13.75
CA TYR A 161 -2.06 -1.56 -13.09
C TYR A 161 -3.06 -0.96 -14.10
N LYS A 162 -2.57 -0.28 -15.15
CA LYS A 162 -3.44 0.25 -16.21
C LYS A 162 -4.19 -0.86 -16.94
N ARG A 163 -3.53 -1.97 -17.24
CA ARG A 163 -4.14 -3.10 -17.94
C ARG A 163 -5.24 -3.76 -17.11
N GLU A 164 -5.00 -3.98 -15.82
CA GLU A 164 -6.01 -4.53 -14.90
C GLU A 164 -7.18 -3.58 -14.72
N LYS A 165 -6.91 -2.29 -14.49
CA LYS A 165 -7.96 -1.26 -14.40
C LYS A 165 -8.81 -1.20 -15.67
N ASN A 166 -8.20 -1.24 -16.84
CA ASN A 166 -8.92 -1.26 -18.11
C ASN A 166 -9.72 -2.54 -18.29
N THR A 167 -9.18 -3.69 -17.88
CA THR A 167 -9.89 -4.98 -17.93
C THR A 167 -11.13 -4.95 -17.04
N ASN A 168 -10.99 -4.54 -15.78
CA ASN A 168 -12.10 -4.42 -14.84
C ASN A 168 -13.14 -3.39 -15.30
N LEU A 169 -12.72 -2.26 -15.90
CA LEU A 169 -13.63 -1.28 -16.49
C LEU A 169 -14.44 -1.87 -17.65
N LEU A 170 -13.79 -2.61 -18.57
CA LEU A 170 -14.48 -3.22 -19.71
C LEU A 170 -15.47 -4.31 -19.26
N VAL A 171 -15.06 -5.15 -18.30
CA VAL A 171 -15.95 -6.16 -17.69
C VAL A 171 -17.14 -5.48 -17.01
N GLY A 172 -16.89 -4.41 -16.24
CA GLY A 172 -17.94 -3.63 -15.59
C GLY A 172 -18.91 -2.99 -16.58
N ILE A 173 -18.43 -2.44 -17.70
CA ILE A 173 -19.27 -1.87 -18.76
C ILE A 173 -20.17 -2.95 -19.38
N LEU A 174 -19.62 -4.12 -19.73
CA LEU A 174 -20.39 -5.21 -20.34
C LEU A 174 -21.45 -5.74 -19.37
N SER A 175 -21.08 -5.92 -18.11
CA SER A 175 -21.99 -6.34 -17.06
C SER A 175 -23.13 -5.33 -16.88
N HIS A 176 -22.81 -4.04 -16.76
CA HIS A 176 -23.81 -2.96 -16.64
C HIS A 176 -24.77 -2.89 -17.85
N ILE A 177 -24.31 -3.20 -19.07
CA ILE A 177 -25.19 -3.23 -20.25
C ILE A 177 -26.25 -4.32 -20.13
N VAL A 178 -25.88 -5.50 -19.62
CA VAL A 178 -26.81 -6.62 -19.41
C VAL A 178 -27.80 -6.30 -18.29
N GLU A 179 -27.32 -5.74 -17.17
CA GLU A 179 -28.15 -5.33 -16.03
C GLU A 179 -29.20 -4.28 -16.41
N PHE A 180 -28.81 -3.27 -17.21
CA PHE A 180 -29.71 -2.23 -17.67
C PHE A 180 -30.90 -2.80 -18.46
N ARG A 181 -30.70 -3.90 -19.19
CA ARG A 181 -31.78 -4.58 -19.93
C ARG A 181 -32.76 -5.31 -19.02
N ASN A 182 -32.30 -5.77 -17.85
CA ASN A 182 -33.10 -6.50 -16.86
C ASN A 182 -33.72 -5.59 -15.77
N GLY A 183 -33.48 -4.28 -15.84
CA GLY A 183 -33.96 -3.32 -14.83
C GLY A 183 -33.29 -3.49 -13.46
N GLU A 184 -32.15 -4.17 -13.41
CA GLU A 184 -31.31 -4.29 -12.21
C GLU A 184 -30.40 -3.05 -12.08
N SER A 185 -30.04 -2.70 -10.84
CA SER A 185 -29.23 -1.51 -10.58
C SER A 185 -27.76 -1.76 -10.90
N GLY A 186 -27.04 -0.75 -11.39
CA GLY A 186 -25.59 -0.86 -11.66
C GLY A 186 -24.74 -1.18 -10.42
N LEU A 187 -25.30 -1.12 -9.21
CA LEU A 187 -24.65 -1.50 -7.96
C LEU A 187 -24.63 -3.01 -7.71
N HIS A 188 -25.53 -3.78 -8.34
CA HIS A 188 -25.64 -5.24 -8.14
C HIS A 188 -24.30 -5.95 -8.39
N VAL A 189 -23.69 -5.68 -9.54
CA VAL A 189 -22.40 -6.26 -9.96
C VAL A 189 -21.30 -5.92 -8.96
N LEU A 190 -21.27 -4.67 -8.48
CA LEU A 190 -20.30 -4.21 -7.50
C LEU A 190 -20.47 -4.92 -6.16
N HIS A 191 -21.71 -5.11 -5.71
CA HIS A 191 -22.01 -5.84 -4.48
C HIS A 191 -21.65 -7.33 -4.59
N VAL A 192 -22.00 -7.98 -5.71
CA VAL A 192 -21.66 -9.40 -5.95
C VAL A 192 -20.15 -9.60 -5.97
N ASN A 193 -19.39 -8.73 -6.65
CA ASN A 193 -17.92 -8.79 -6.64
C ASN A 193 -17.37 -8.63 -5.22
N THR A 194 -17.80 -7.58 -4.51
CA THR A 194 -17.32 -7.27 -3.15
C THR A 194 -17.61 -8.42 -2.19
N MET A 195 -18.81 -9.00 -2.27
CA MET A 195 -19.20 -10.12 -1.42
C MET A 195 -18.47 -11.41 -1.81
N THR A 196 -18.28 -11.67 -3.10
CA THR A 196 -17.51 -12.82 -3.59
C THR A 196 -16.08 -12.78 -3.04
N GLU A 197 -15.44 -11.63 -3.15
CA GLU A 197 -14.09 -11.41 -2.67
C GLU A 197 -13.97 -11.62 -1.15
N LEU A 198 -14.89 -11.05 -0.36
CA LEU A 198 -14.93 -11.24 1.09
C LEU A 198 -15.12 -12.71 1.48
N LEU A 199 -16.06 -13.39 0.84
CA LEU A 199 -16.34 -14.80 1.12
C LEU A 199 -15.16 -15.69 0.74
N LEU A 200 -14.46 -15.42 -0.37
CA LEU A 200 -13.29 -16.19 -0.77
C LEU A 200 -12.12 -16.04 0.20
N ASN A 201 -11.82 -14.83 0.67
CA ASN A 201 -10.80 -14.62 1.70
C ASN A 201 -11.18 -15.34 3.00
N GLN A 202 -12.46 -15.29 3.39
CA GLN A 202 -12.94 -16.04 4.54
C GLN A 202 -12.84 -17.56 4.35
N VAL A 203 -13.06 -18.07 3.14
CA VAL A 203 -12.87 -19.50 2.83
C VAL A 203 -11.41 -19.90 3.02
N VAL A 204 -10.47 -19.09 2.49
CA VAL A 204 -9.02 -19.37 2.60
C VAL A 204 -8.54 -19.31 4.06
N SER A 205 -9.06 -18.37 4.85
CA SER A 205 -8.71 -18.28 6.28
C SER A 205 -9.24 -19.46 7.10
N MET A 206 -10.33 -20.10 6.67
CA MET A 206 -10.97 -21.21 7.38
C MET A 206 -10.51 -22.60 6.89
N THR A 207 -10.08 -22.76 5.65
CA THR A 207 -9.68 -24.06 5.11
C THR A 207 -8.73 -24.02 3.91
N ASP A 208 -7.80 -24.98 3.88
CA ASP A 208 -6.93 -25.22 2.72
C ASP A 208 -7.56 -26.11 1.64
N LYS A 209 -8.81 -26.58 1.83
CA LYS A 209 -9.46 -27.56 0.93
C LYS A 209 -9.42 -27.17 -0.54
N TYR A 210 -9.58 -25.88 -0.83
CA TYR A 210 -9.67 -25.36 -2.21
C TYR A 210 -8.36 -24.77 -2.73
N ASN A 211 -7.35 -24.58 -1.86
CA ASN A 211 -6.01 -24.12 -2.20
C ASN A 211 -5.98 -22.91 -3.16
N LEU A 212 -6.78 -21.89 -2.85
CA LEU A 212 -6.91 -20.67 -3.66
C LEU A 212 -5.76 -19.71 -3.35
N SER A 213 -5.08 -19.25 -4.39
CA SER A 213 -4.11 -18.16 -4.30
C SER A 213 -4.80 -16.80 -4.34
N SER A 214 -4.10 -15.72 -3.98
CA SER A 214 -4.60 -14.35 -4.15
C SER A 214 -4.97 -14.03 -5.61
N GLU A 215 -4.25 -14.61 -6.58
CA GLU A 215 -4.57 -14.49 -8.00
C GLU A 215 -5.88 -15.21 -8.35
N ASP A 216 -6.14 -16.39 -7.77
CA ASP A 216 -7.42 -17.09 -7.97
C ASP A 216 -8.60 -16.29 -7.43
N ILE A 217 -8.43 -15.64 -6.26
CA ILE A 217 -9.46 -14.78 -5.66
C ILE A 217 -9.77 -13.60 -6.57
N GLU A 218 -8.75 -12.92 -7.08
CA GLU A 218 -8.92 -11.81 -8.03
C GLU A 218 -9.62 -12.27 -9.32
N LEU A 219 -9.22 -13.41 -9.88
CA LEU A 219 -9.84 -13.97 -11.08
C LEU A 219 -11.31 -14.32 -10.89
N ILE A 220 -11.66 -14.98 -9.78
CA ILE A 220 -13.06 -15.35 -9.49
C ILE A 220 -13.91 -14.10 -9.23
N THR A 221 -13.34 -13.11 -8.54
CA THR A 221 -14.00 -11.82 -8.26
C THR A 221 -14.25 -11.03 -9.55
N THR A 222 -13.28 -10.94 -10.46
CA THR A 222 -13.51 -10.32 -11.77
C THR A 222 -14.52 -11.12 -12.60
N ALA A 223 -14.46 -12.45 -12.55
CA ALA A 223 -15.36 -13.33 -13.28
C ALA A 223 -16.81 -13.30 -12.76
N SER A 224 -17.04 -13.00 -11.48
CA SER A 224 -18.39 -12.94 -10.91
C SER A 224 -19.26 -11.88 -11.57
N SER A 225 -18.66 -10.82 -12.12
CA SER A 225 -19.39 -9.80 -12.89
C SER A 225 -20.08 -10.33 -14.15
N LEU A 226 -19.67 -11.50 -14.63
CA LEU A 226 -20.18 -12.08 -15.88
C LEU A 226 -21.24 -13.16 -15.65
N HIS A 227 -21.60 -13.48 -14.40
CA HIS A 227 -22.49 -14.60 -14.06
C HIS A 227 -23.78 -14.61 -14.89
N ASP A 228 -24.31 -13.41 -15.17
CA ASP A 228 -25.56 -13.20 -15.87
C ASP A 228 -25.43 -12.71 -17.31
N ILE A 229 -24.24 -12.76 -17.92
CA ILE A 229 -24.01 -12.28 -19.30
C ILE A 229 -24.95 -12.95 -20.31
N GLY A 230 -25.35 -14.20 -20.06
CA GLY A 230 -26.28 -14.96 -20.91
C GLY A 230 -27.70 -14.40 -20.94
N LYS A 231 -28.09 -13.52 -19.99
CA LYS A 231 -29.38 -12.82 -20.02
C LYS A 231 -29.56 -12.01 -21.32
N ILE A 232 -28.48 -11.65 -22.02
CA ILE A 232 -28.53 -10.97 -23.34
C ILE A 232 -29.31 -11.75 -24.40
N ALA A 233 -29.46 -13.07 -24.25
CA ALA A 233 -30.18 -13.91 -25.20
C ALA A 233 -31.62 -14.28 -24.76
N ILE A 234 -32.03 -13.88 -23.55
CA ILE A 234 -33.39 -14.14 -23.04
C ILE A 234 -34.36 -13.11 -23.61
N ASP A 235 -35.56 -13.54 -24.01
CA ASP A 235 -36.58 -12.64 -24.56
C ASP A 235 -37.03 -11.56 -23.56
N ASP A 236 -37.17 -10.30 -24.01
CA ASP A 236 -37.54 -9.16 -23.15
C ASP A 236 -38.88 -9.38 -22.42
N ALA A 237 -39.83 -10.09 -23.05
CA ALA A 237 -41.13 -10.38 -22.48
C ALA A 237 -41.05 -11.34 -21.27
N VAL A 238 -40.02 -12.19 -21.23
CA VAL A 238 -39.73 -13.09 -20.11
C VAL A 238 -38.83 -12.39 -19.09
N LEU A 239 -37.77 -11.72 -19.57
CA LEU A 239 -36.80 -11.01 -18.74
C LEU A 239 -37.45 -9.92 -17.87
N ASN A 240 -38.28 -9.07 -18.48
CA ASN A 240 -38.90 -7.90 -17.83
C ASN A 240 -40.36 -8.14 -17.42
N LYS A 241 -40.78 -9.40 -17.22
CA LYS A 241 -42.18 -9.71 -16.91
C LYS A 241 -42.58 -9.13 -15.53
N PRO A 242 -43.64 -8.29 -15.45
CA PRO A 242 -44.13 -7.75 -14.19
C PRO A 242 -44.95 -8.81 -13.42
N GLY A 243 -44.27 -9.77 -12.79
CA GLY A 243 -44.91 -10.82 -12.00
C GLY A 243 -44.17 -12.15 -12.03
N ARG A 244 -44.81 -13.20 -11.50
CA ARG A 244 -44.24 -14.56 -11.52
C ARG A 244 -44.21 -15.12 -12.95
N LEU A 245 -43.10 -15.76 -13.29
CA LEU A 245 -42.95 -16.54 -14.52
C LEU A 245 -43.84 -17.80 -14.48
N THR A 246 -44.34 -18.22 -15.64
CA THR A 246 -44.91 -19.56 -15.82
C THR A 246 -43.80 -20.60 -15.80
N ALA A 247 -44.14 -21.90 -15.76
CA ALA A 247 -43.15 -22.96 -15.81
C ALA A 247 -42.32 -22.88 -17.11
N GLU A 248 -42.97 -22.65 -18.25
CA GLU A 248 -42.31 -22.54 -19.56
C GLU A 248 -41.40 -21.31 -19.64
N GLU A 249 -41.86 -20.18 -19.13
CA GLU A 249 -41.06 -18.95 -19.07
C GLU A 249 -39.87 -19.09 -18.11
N PHE A 250 -40.04 -19.80 -16.99
CA PHE A 250 -38.96 -20.09 -16.08
C PHE A 250 -37.92 -21.04 -16.71
N GLU A 251 -38.35 -22.07 -17.44
CA GLU A 251 -37.43 -22.90 -18.23
C GLU A 251 -36.67 -22.10 -19.28
N HIS A 252 -37.31 -21.11 -19.91
CA HIS A 252 -36.61 -20.19 -20.81
C HIS A 252 -35.60 -19.32 -20.07
N MET A 253 -35.99 -18.73 -18.93
CA MET A 253 -35.09 -17.92 -18.09
C MET A 253 -33.83 -18.69 -17.67
N LYS A 254 -33.95 -19.96 -17.26
CA LYS A 254 -32.80 -20.81 -16.87
C LYS A 254 -31.72 -20.92 -17.95
N GLN A 255 -32.09 -20.75 -19.22
CA GLN A 255 -31.16 -20.89 -20.34
C GLN A 255 -30.02 -19.86 -20.32
N HIS A 256 -30.13 -18.75 -19.58
CA HIS A 256 -29.05 -17.75 -19.50
C HIS A 256 -27.75 -18.38 -18.99
N THR A 257 -27.82 -19.36 -18.08
CA THR A 257 -26.65 -20.06 -17.56
C THR A 257 -25.90 -20.80 -18.67
N VAL A 258 -26.63 -21.61 -19.44
CA VAL A 258 -26.08 -22.41 -20.55
C VAL A 258 -25.60 -21.51 -21.68
N ILE A 259 -26.35 -20.46 -22.01
CA ILE A 259 -26.00 -19.53 -23.09
C ILE A 259 -24.75 -18.73 -22.72
N GLY A 260 -24.66 -18.20 -21.49
CA GLY A 260 -23.47 -17.48 -21.02
C GLY A 260 -22.22 -18.37 -21.06
N ALA A 261 -22.35 -19.62 -20.60
CA ALA A 261 -21.28 -20.60 -20.68
C ALA A 261 -20.87 -20.92 -22.13
N GLN A 262 -21.84 -21.07 -23.04
CA GLN A 262 -21.60 -21.32 -24.46
C GLN A 262 -20.89 -20.14 -25.14
N MET A 263 -21.28 -18.89 -24.82
CA MET A 263 -20.62 -17.69 -25.34
C MET A 263 -19.12 -17.66 -25.01
N LEU A 264 -18.75 -18.15 -23.81
CA LEU A 264 -17.36 -18.23 -23.39
C LEU A 264 -16.61 -19.40 -24.06
N ASP A 265 -17.28 -20.53 -24.30
CA ASP A 265 -16.70 -21.71 -24.95
C ASP A 265 -16.47 -21.50 -26.46
N GLU A 266 -17.27 -20.64 -27.10
CA GLU A 266 -17.14 -20.28 -28.52
C GLU A 266 -16.07 -19.23 -28.82
N LEU A 267 -15.42 -18.66 -27.79
CA LEU A 267 -14.32 -17.72 -27.99
C LEU A 267 -13.14 -18.40 -28.71
N PRO A 268 -12.37 -17.68 -29.54
CA PRO A 268 -11.24 -18.25 -30.28
C PRO A 268 -10.01 -18.53 -29.40
N TYR A 269 -10.20 -18.67 -28.09
CA TYR A 269 -9.17 -18.90 -27.09
C TYR A 269 -9.42 -20.25 -26.41
N ASP A 270 -8.34 -20.98 -26.12
CA ASP A 270 -8.46 -22.21 -25.34
C ASP A 270 -8.81 -21.85 -23.89
N ARG A 271 -10.06 -22.13 -23.51
CA ARG A 271 -10.59 -21.92 -22.15
C ARG A 271 -9.66 -22.51 -21.08
N ARG A 272 -9.12 -23.72 -21.28
CA ARG A 272 -8.29 -24.39 -20.26
C ARG A 272 -6.94 -23.73 -20.06
N ASN A 273 -6.50 -22.92 -21.02
CA ASN A 273 -5.27 -22.15 -20.96
C ASN A 273 -5.52 -20.68 -20.59
N ASN A 274 -6.75 -20.30 -20.27
CA ASN A 274 -7.11 -18.95 -19.84
C ASN A 274 -7.92 -19.00 -18.52
N PRO A 275 -7.26 -18.83 -17.36
CA PRO A 275 -7.90 -18.96 -16.05
C PRO A 275 -9.15 -18.09 -15.86
N LEU A 276 -9.14 -16.85 -16.37
CA LEU A 276 -10.29 -15.95 -16.24
C LEU A 276 -11.51 -16.47 -17.01
N ILE A 277 -11.31 -16.95 -18.24
CA ILE A 277 -12.41 -17.52 -19.06
C ILE A 277 -12.93 -18.80 -18.41
N ASP A 278 -12.04 -19.63 -17.86
CA ASP A 278 -12.44 -20.84 -17.18
C ASP A 278 -13.30 -20.57 -15.95
N ARG A 279 -12.88 -19.66 -15.06
CA ARG A 279 -13.69 -19.24 -13.90
C ARG A 279 -15.01 -18.60 -14.32
N ALA A 280 -15.00 -17.73 -15.33
CA ALA A 280 -16.23 -17.12 -15.86
C ALA A 280 -17.21 -18.17 -16.39
N TYR A 281 -16.72 -19.21 -17.07
CA TYR A 281 -17.56 -20.31 -17.53
C TYR A 281 -18.21 -21.04 -16.35
N GLU A 282 -17.42 -21.43 -15.35
CA GLU A 282 -17.92 -22.16 -14.18
C GLU A 282 -19.04 -21.38 -13.51
N ILE A 283 -18.83 -20.08 -13.30
CA ILE A 283 -19.79 -19.17 -12.69
C ILE A 283 -21.04 -19.05 -13.58
N CYS A 284 -20.90 -18.70 -14.86
CA CYS A 284 -22.05 -18.57 -15.78
C CYS A 284 -22.89 -19.84 -15.80
N ARG A 285 -22.24 -21.00 -15.89
CA ARG A 285 -22.95 -22.28 -16.02
C ARG A 285 -23.61 -22.71 -14.72
N TRP A 286 -22.97 -22.49 -13.57
CA TRP A 286 -23.32 -23.21 -12.33
C TRP A 286 -23.64 -22.33 -11.12
N HIS A 287 -23.67 -20.99 -11.23
CA HIS A 287 -24.05 -20.13 -10.09
C HIS A 287 -25.51 -20.33 -9.61
N HIS A 288 -26.33 -21.07 -10.34
CA HIS A 288 -27.67 -21.49 -9.90
C HIS A 288 -27.77 -22.98 -9.52
N GLU A 289 -26.64 -23.69 -9.49
CA GLU A 289 -26.60 -25.01 -8.88
C GLU A 289 -26.79 -24.92 -7.36
N ARG A 290 -27.39 -25.96 -6.79
CA ARG A 290 -27.65 -26.02 -5.35
C ARG A 290 -26.87 -27.18 -4.77
N PHE A 291 -26.33 -26.99 -3.57
CA PHE A 291 -25.47 -27.99 -2.92
C PHE A 291 -26.19 -29.34 -2.71
N ASP A 292 -27.53 -29.33 -2.68
CA ASP A 292 -28.39 -30.52 -2.58
C ASP A 292 -28.66 -31.24 -3.91
N GLY A 293 -28.19 -30.73 -5.05
CA GLY A 293 -28.43 -31.26 -6.40
C GLY A 293 -29.78 -30.89 -7.01
N ARG A 294 -30.52 -29.95 -6.40
CA ARG A 294 -31.84 -29.49 -6.92
C ARG A 294 -31.75 -28.19 -7.72
N GLY A 295 -30.53 -27.75 -8.06
CA GLY A 295 -30.26 -26.58 -8.89
C GLY A 295 -30.38 -26.89 -10.38
N TYR A 296 -29.87 -25.96 -11.19
CA TYR A 296 -29.82 -26.07 -12.64
C TYR A 296 -28.51 -25.44 -13.16
N PRO A 297 -28.08 -25.76 -14.40
CA PRO A 297 -28.71 -26.58 -15.43
C PRO A 297 -28.40 -28.08 -15.36
N ASP A 298 -27.33 -28.50 -14.68
CA ASP A 298 -26.80 -29.86 -14.75
C ASP A 298 -27.16 -30.72 -13.52
N GLY A 299 -27.60 -30.10 -12.43
CA GLY A 299 -28.02 -30.78 -11.20
C GLY A 299 -26.85 -31.31 -10.37
N LEU A 300 -25.72 -30.61 -10.42
CA LEU A 300 -24.49 -30.94 -9.69
C LEU A 300 -24.72 -30.94 -8.18
N LYS A 301 -24.07 -31.85 -7.45
CA LYS A 301 -24.27 -32.01 -6.01
C LYS A 301 -22.98 -31.84 -5.22
N GLY A 302 -23.06 -31.08 -4.13
CA GLY A 302 -21.96 -30.88 -3.20
C GLY A 302 -20.73 -30.28 -3.89
N ASP A 303 -19.58 -30.95 -3.73
CA ASP A 303 -18.29 -30.52 -4.28
C ASP A 303 -18.15 -30.75 -5.81
N GLU A 304 -19.17 -31.30 -6.48
CA GLU A 304 -19.20 -31.30 -7.95
C GLU A 304 -19.37 -29.88 -8.53
N ILE A 305 -19.96 -28.97 -7.74
CA ILE A 305 -20.09 -27.56 -8.09
C ILE A 305 -18.74 -26.88 -7.79
N PRO A 306 -18.10 -26.17 -8.73
CA PRO A 306 -16.86 -25.45 -8.44
C PRO A 306 -17.07 -24.37 -7.35
N ILE A 307 -16.03 -24.16 -6.52
CA ILE A 307 -16.10 -23.17 -5.43
C ILE A 307 -16.41 -21.75 -5.94
N SER A 308 -15.92 -21.40 -7.13
CA SER A 308 -16.21 -20.15 -7.84
C SER A 308 -17.72 -19.93 -8.00
N ALA A 309 -18.43 -20.94 -8.53
CA ALA A 309 -19.88 -20.91 -8.70
C ALA A 309 -20.64 -20.94 -7.37
N GLN A 310 -20.19 -21.73 -6.39
CA GLN A 310 -20.84 -21.81 -5.08
C GLN A 310 -20.80 -20.47 -4.32
N VAL A 311 -19.66 -19.77 -4.35
CA VAL A 311 -19.52 -18.46 -3.68
C VAL A 311 -20.36 -17.40 -4.38
N VAL A 312 -20.33 -17.35 -5.71
CA VAL A 312 -21.11 -16.37 -6.47
C VAL A 312 -22.62 -16.60 -6.31
N ALA A 313 -23.07 -17.86 -6.25
CA ALA A 313 -24.46 -18.21 -5.96
C ALA A 313 -24.94 -17.60 -4.63
N LEU A 314 -24.09 -17.66 -3.60
CA LEU A 314 -24.40 -17.10 -2.28
C LEU A 314 -24.40 -15.57 -2.31
N ALA A 315 -23.42 -14.96 -2.98
CA ALA A 315 -23.32 -13.51 -3.14
C ALA A 315 -24.52 -12.92 -3.92
N ASP A 316 -24.91 -13.54 -5.03
CA ASP A 316 -26.07 -13.15 -5.84
C ASP A 316 -27.37 -13.23 -5.04
N VAL A 317 -27.59 -14.34 -4.33
CA VAL A 317 -28.80 -14.50 -3.49
C VAL A 317 -28.86 -13.46 -2.39
N TYR A 318 -27.73 -13.17 -1.73
CA TYR A 318 -27.70 -12.13 -0.71
C TYR A 318 -28.03 -10.76 -1.31
N ASP A 319 -27.39 -10.37 -2.43
CA ASP A 319 -27.68 -9.08 -3.06
C ASP A 319 -29.15 -8.99 -3.51
N ALA A 320 -29.70 -10.07 -4.06
CA ALA A 320 -31.11 -10.14 -4.45
C ALA A 320 -32.10 -9.96 -3.28
N LEU A 321 -31.69 -10.25 -2.03
CA LEU A 321 -32.49 -10.02 -0.83
C LEU A 321 -32.35 -8.58 -0.31
N THR A 322 -31.16 -8.00 -0.38
CA THR A 322 -30.84 -6.68 0.19
C THR A 322 -31.01 -5.51 -0.79
N SER A 323 -31.13 -5.78 -2.08
CA SER A 323 -31.33 -4.77 -3.13
C SER A 323 -32.81 -4.46 -3.35
N GLU A 324 -33.14 -3.18 -3.50
CA GLU A 324 -34.49 -2.74 -3.86
C GLU A 324 -34.78 -3.11 -5.32
N ARG A 325 -35.90 -3.81 -5.57
CA ARG A 325 -36.33 -4.18 -6.92
C ARG A 325 -37.70 -3.59 -7.21
N VAL A 326 -38.02 -3.38 -8.50
CA VAL A 326 -39.28 -2.77 -8.98
C VAL A 326 -40.54 -3.37 -8.35
N TYR A 327 -40.49 -4.65 -7.93
CA TYR A 327 -41.62 -5.40 -7.39
C TYR A 327 -41.47 -5.84 -5.93
N LYS A 328 -40.39 -5.48 -5.23
CA LYS A 328 -40.10 -5.98 -3.87
C LYS A 328 -39.22 -5.01 -3.08
N GLU A 329 -39.68 -4.66 -1.87
CA GLU A 329 -38.85 -3.92 -0.90
C GLU A 329 -37.66 -4.78 -0.45
N ALA A 330 -36.51 -4.14 -0.27
CA ALA A 330 -35.30 -4.78 0.24
C ALA A 330 -35.51 -5.31 1.67
N PHE A 331 -34.97 -6.49 1.96
CA PHE A 331 -34.87 -6.96 3.34
C PHE A 331 -33.68 -6.31 4.05
N SER A 332 -33.75 -6.25 5.39
CA SER A 332 -32.57 -5.82 6.17
C SER A 332 -31.45 -6.84 6.06
N HIS A 333 -30.22 -6.41 6.35
CA HIS A 333 -29.05 -7.28 6.42
C HIS A 333 -29.31 -8.49 7.31
N GLU A 334 -29.75 -8.26 8.55
CA GLU A 334 -29.97 -9.30 9.56
C GLU A 334 -31.00 -10.33 9.07
N LYS A 335 -32.11 -9.85 8.50
CA LYS A 335 -33.15 -10.73 7.95
C LYS A 335 -32.65 -11.54 6.76
N SER A 336 -31.82 -10.96 5.91
CA SER A 336 -31.29 -11.64 4.72
C SER A 336 -30.34 -12.78 5.12
N ILE A 337 -29.48 -12.53 6.12
CA ILE A 337 -28.62 -13.56 6.72
C ILE A 337 -29.46 -14.68 7.32
N ASP A 338 -30.46 -14.36 8.15
CA ASP A 338 -31.35 -15.37 8.76
C ASP A 338 -32.06 -16.23 7.71
N MET A 339 -32.57 -15.64 6.64
CA MET A 339 -33.25 -16.38 5.57
C MET A 339 -32.31 -17.35 4.85
N ILE A 340 -31.06 -16.95 4.61
CA ILE A 340 -30.04 -17.79 3.98
C ILE A 340 -29.66 -18.95 4.93
N LEU A 341 -29.36 -18.67 6.19
CA LEU A 341 -28.95 -19.67 7.18
C LEU A 341 -30.06 -20.69 7.48
N ASN A 342 -31.33 -20.26 7.49
CA ASN A 342 -32.48 -21.13 7.68
C ASN A 342 -32.87 -21.95 6.43
N GLY A 343 -32.16 -21.75 5.31
CA GLY A 343 -32.37 -22.51 4.07
C GLY A 343 -33.61 -22.09 3.25
N GLU A 344 -34.16 -20.90 3.52
CA GLU A 344 -35.31 -20.37 2.76
C GLU A 344 -34.93 -20.01 1.32
N CYS A 345 -33.65 -19.73 1.08
CA CYS A 345 -33.13 -19.29 -0.22
C CYS A 345 -32.47 -20.43 -1.02
N GLY A 346 -32.42 -21.65 -0.49
CA GLY A 346 -31.72 -22.75 -1.11
C GLY A 346 -30.85 -23.51 -0.12
N VAL A 347 -30.15 -24.53 -0.62
CA VAL A 347 -29.15 -25.26 0.18
C VAL A 347 -27.79 -24.90 -0.38
N PHE A 348 -27.00 -24.22 0.46
CA PHE A 348 -25.62 -23.84 0.16
C PHE A 348 -24.65 -24.79 0.86
N ASN A 349 -23.38 -24.68 0.50
CA ASN A 349 -22.31 -25.37 1.19
C ASN A 349 -22.28 -24.95 2.66
N PRO A 350 -22.31 -25.89 3.63
CA PRO A 350 -22.26 -25.57 5.05
C PRO A 350 -21.07 -24.69 5.44
N LEU A 351 -19.90 -24.89 4.81
CA LEU A 351 -18.73 -24.06 5.04
C LEU A 351 -18.98 -22.60 4.63
N LEU A 352 -19.63 -22.37 3.48
CA LEU A 352 -19.92 -21.02 3.01
C LEU A 352 -20.96 -20.31 3.88
N LEU A 353 -21.89 -21.05 4.49
CA LEU A 353 -22.82 -20.50 5.47
C LEU A 353 -22.08 -20.02 6.74
N GLU A 354 -21.09 -20.79 7.19
CA GLU A 354 -20.22 -20.40 8.31
C GLU A 354 -19.35 -19.19 7.95
N CYS A 355 -18.78 -19.15 6.74
CA CYS A 355 -18.06 -17.99 6.23
C CYS A 355 -18.95 -16.74 6.18
N LEU A 356 -20.20 -16.89 5.72
CA LEU A 356 -21.18 -15.79 5.67
C LEU A 356 -21.48 -15.25 7.07
N GLU A 357 -21.67 -16.12 8.05
CA GLU A 357 -21.92 -15.73 9.44
C GLU A 357 -20.73 -14.95 10.03
N GLN A 358 -19.50 -15.45 9.82
CA GLN A 358 -18.28 -14.78 10.31
C GLN A 358 -17.99 -13.46 9.59
N ALA A 359 -18.24 -13.40 8.27
CA ALA A 359 -18.02 -12.21 7.46
C ALA A 359 -19.18 -11.20 7.49
N SER A 360 -20.29 -11.52 8.17
CA SER A 360 -21.56 -10.78 8.11
C SER A 360 -21.42 -9.27 8.38
N GLU A 361 -20.73 -8.91 9.46
CA GLU A 361 -20.51 -7.50 9.82
C GLU A 361 -19.59 -6.78 8.80
N GLY A 362 -18.57 -7.47 8.29
CA GLY A 362 -17.71 -6.97 7.22
C GLY A 362 -18.50 -6.68 5.94
N ILE A 363 -19.36 -7.61 5.54
CA ILE A 363 -20.26 -7.48 4.38
C ILE A 363 -21.21 -6.29 4.57
N ARG A 364 -21.90 -6.20 5.71
CA ARG A 364 -22.81 -5.09 6.02
C ARG A 364 -22.13 -3.73 5.80
N LYS A 365 -20.94 -3.60 6.35
CA LYS A 365 -20.20 -2.36 6.32
C LYS A 365 -19.69 -2.02 4.93
N LEU A 366 -19.03 -2.95 4.25
CA LEU A 366 -18.48 -2.71 2.91
C LEU A 366 -19.57 -2.42 1.87
N LEU A 367 -20.70 -3.13 1.93
CA LEU A 367 -21.85 -2.88 1.05
C LEU A 367 -22.55 -1.56 1.35
N SER A 368 -22.58 -1.12 2.61
CA SER A 368 -23.05 0.23 2.94
C SER A 368 -22.17 1.29 2.26
N ILE A 369 -20.85 1.12 2.24
CA ILE A 369 -19.92 2.08 1.61
C ILE A 369 -20.10 2.12 0.10
N THR A 370 -20.22 0.95 -0.54
CA THR A 370 -20.35 0.86 -2.01
C THR A 370 -21.70 1.38 -2.50
N SER A 371 -22.77 1.24 -1.70
CA SER A 371 -24.08 1.83 -2.00
C SER A 371 -24.16 3.35 -1.81
N PHE A 372 -23.33 3.95 -0.94
CA PHE A 372 -23.22 5.41 -0.76
C PHE A 372 -22.33 6.12 -1.80
N GLY A 373 -21.63 5.37 -2.66
CA GLY A 373 -20.74 5.90 -3.70
C GLY A 373 -21.41 6.85 -4.71
N ASP A 374 -22.74 6.88 -4.75
CA ASP A 374 -23.53 7.78 -5.61
C ASP A 374 -24.05 9.05 -4.89
N ARG A 375 -23.80 9.21 -3.57
CA ARG A 375 -24.24 10.38 -2.79
C ARG A 375 -23.19 10.84 -1.79
N THR A 376 -22.32 11.74 -2.25
CA THR A 376 -21.38 12.61 -1.52
C THR A 376 -20.03 12.00 -1.12
N GLY A 377 -18.95 12.70 -1.50
CA GLY A 377 -17.56 12.25 -1.39
C GLY A 377 -16.90 12.36 -0.02
N ASP A 378 -17.62 12.74 1.05
CA ASP A 378 -17.07 12.82 2.41
C ASP A 378 -17.27 11.53 3.23
N GLY A 379 -18.29 10.70 2.94
CA GLY A 379 -18.57 9.47 3.70
C GLY A 379 -17.62 8.29 3.41
N ILE A 380 -16.83 8.38 2.34
CA ILE A 380 -15.89 7.33 1.92
C ILE A 380 -14.69 7.26 2.86
N ARG A 381 -14.30 8.39 3.46
CA ARG A 381 -13.12 8.51 4.33
C ARG A 381 -13.31 7.77 5.66
N ASP A 382 -14.44 8.04 6.32
CA ASP A 382 -14.75 7.49 7.64
C ASP A 382 -15.00 5.97 7.62
N ALA A 383 -15.36 5.43 6.47
CA ALA A 383 -15.71 4.03 6.34
C ALA A 383 -14.53 3.14 5.91
N ILE A 384 -13.53 3.73 5.26
CA ILE A 384 -12.21 3.12 5.01
C ILE A 384 -11.44 3.00 6.32
N ASP A 385 -11.41 4.05 7.15
CA ASP A 385 -10.70 4.06 8.44
C ASP A 385 -11.19 2.98 9.40
N ASN A 386 -12.47 2.61 9.32
CA ASN A 386 -13.00 1.58 10.19
C ASN A 386 -12.68 0.14 9.70
N THR A 387 -12.25 -0.08 8.45
CA THR A 387 -12.18 -1.42 7.79
C THR A 387 -10.74 -1.95 7.70
N ILE A 388 -9.88 -1.52 8.61
CA ILE A 388 -8.46 -1.92 8.71
C ILE A 388 -8.28 -3.38 9.19
N GLY A 389 -9.36 -4.15 9.35
CA GLY A 389 -9.34 -5.53 9.89
C GLY A 389 -9.58 -6.67 8.91
N LEU A 390 -9.64 -6.46 7.59
CA LEU A 390 -9.85 -7.54 6.60
C LEU A 390 -8.79 -7.50 5.50
N ASP A 391 -8.01 -8.58 5.47
CA ASP A 391 -7.01 -9.10 4.52
C ASP A 391 -6.23 -8.15 3.57
N GLU A 392 -4.91 -8.34 3.56
CA GLU A 392 -3.89 -7.40 3.08
C GLU A 392 -3.89 -7.14 1.56
N GLY A 393 -4.45 -8.04 0.74
CA GLY A 393 -4.32 -7.95 -0.73
C GLY A 393 -5.17 -6.85 -1.40
N ILE A 394 -6.37 -6.63 -0.90
CA ILE A 394 -7.41 -5.77 -1.51
C ILE A 394 -7.24 -4.33 -1.06
N SER A 395 -6.83 -4.20 0.21
CA SER A 395 -6.46 -2.96 0.86
C SER A 395 -5.23 -2.33 0.20
N LEU A 396 -4.19 -3.10 -0.14
CA LEU A 396 -2.86 -2.55 -0.46
C LEU A 396 -2.85 -1.50 -1.59
N ARG A 397 -3.55 -1.72 -2.70
CA ARG A 397 -3.53 -0.79 -3.85
C ARG A 397 -4.27 0.51 -3.58
N LYS A 398 -5.41 0.43 -2.89
CA LYS A 398 -6.23 1.61 -2.54
C LYS A 398 -5.61 2.37 -1.37
N SER A 399 -5.07 1.64 -0.40
CA SER A 399 -4.36 2.15 0.78
C SER A 399 -3.04 2.81 0.41
N GLN A 400 -2.28 2.33 -0.58
CA GLN A 400 -1.02 2.96 -1.02
C GLN A 400 -1.25 4.31 -1.73
N GLU A 401 -2.25 4.41 -2.60
CA GLU A 401 -2.62 5.70 -3.23
C GLU A 401 -3.13 6.71 -2.19
N LEU A 402 -3.92 6.25 -1.21
CA LEU A 402 -4.42 7.06 -0.10
C LEU A 402 -3.32 7.46 0.89
N LEU A 403 -2.39 6.57 1.25
CA LEU A 403 -1.24 6.88 2.11
C LEU A 403 -0.32 7.89 1.44
N ASN A 404 -0.07 7.75 0.13
CA ASN A 404 0.74 8.72 -0.59
C ASN A 404 0.06 10.08 -0.68
N PHE A 405 -1.26 10.11 -0.84
CA PHE A 405 -2.04 11.35 -0.83
C PHE A 405 -2.10 11.99 0.57
N GLU A 406 -2.28 11.19 1.62
CA GLU A 406 -2.20 11.66 3.01
C GLU A 406 -0.80 12.13 3.37
N ARG A 407 0.25 11.40 3.01
CA ARG A 407 1.65 11.80 3.25
C ARG A 407 1.97 13.10 2.53
N MET A 408 1.53 13.28 1.28
CA MET A 408 1.67 14.57 0.57
C MET A 408 0.86 15.69 1.23
N LYS A 409 -0.37 15.41 1.70
CA LYS A 409 -1.23 16.38 2.39
C LYS A 409 -0.65 16.77 3.75
N TYR A 410 -0.17 15.80 4.53
CA TYR A 410 0.48 15.99 5.83
C TYR A 410 1.78 16.78 5.67
N GLN A 411 2.64 16.41 4.71
CA GLN A 411 3.87 17.18 4.43
C GLN A 411 3.55 18.62 3.98
N PHE A 412 2.46 18.83 3.22
CA PHE A 412 2.02 20.17 2.82
C PHE A 412 1.50 21.01 4.00
N PHE A 413 0.75 20.44 4.94
CA PHE A 413 0.25 21.16 6.12
C PHE A 413 1.30 21.32 7.23
N ALA A 414 2.19 20.33 7.41
CA ALA A 414 3.31 20.39 8.35
C ALA A 414 4.33 21.46 7.93
N ALA A 415 4.63 21.59 6.63
CA ALA A 415 5.45 22.68 6.11
C ALA A 415 4.82 24.09 6.32
N LYS A 416 3.55 24.16 6.76
CA LYS A 416 2.83 25.40 7.07
C LYS A 416 2.47 25.55 8.55
N SER A 417 2.56 24.50 9.37
CA SER A 417 2.33 24.56 10.81
C SER A 417 3.65 24.82 11.52
N ASN A 418 3.65 25.75 12.46
CA ASN A 418 4.80 26.05 13.31
C ASN A 418 4.94 24.92 14.37
N GLU A 419 5.16 23.66 13.95
CA GLU A 419 5.22 22.45 14.81
C GLU A 419 6.43 21.54 14.47
N LEU A 420 7.22 21.15 15.48
CA LEU A 420 8.43 20.32 15.35
C LEU A 420 7.99 18.87 15.44
N GLN A 421 8.41 18.01 14.51
CA GLN A 421 8.08 16.58 14.53
C GLN A 421 9.27 15.76 14.98
N PHE A 422 9.00 14.68 15.70
CA PHE A 422 10.03 13.74 16.12
C PHE A 422 9.52 12.29 16.08
N GLU A 423 10.45 11.36 15.90
CA GLU A 423 10.21 9.93 15.94
C GLU A 423 11.33 9.26 16.73
N TYR A 424 10.98 8.36 17.65
CA TYR A 424 11.88 7.57 18.47
C TYR A 424 11.64 6.10 18.21
N LEU A 425 12.71 5.34 18.02
CA LEU A 425 12.66 3.89 17.82
C LEU A 425 13.36 3.18 18.99
N ALA A 426 12.67 2.24 19.62
CA ALA A 426 13.14 1.58 20.84
C ALA A 426 14.24 0.54 20.58
N ASP A 427 14.30 -0.02 19.37
CA ASP A 427 15.26 -1.05 18.96
C ASP A 427 16.66 -0.48 18.62
N THR A 428 16.68 0.76 18.12
CA THR A 428 17.90 1.50 17.75
C THR A 428 18.29 2.56 18.78
N ASP A 429 17.45 2.79 19.79
CA ASP A 429 17.55 3.84 20.80
C ASP A 429 17.89 5.21 20.20
N MET A 430 17.18 5.58 19.13
CA MET A 430 17.44 6.79 18.35
C MET A 430 16.18 7.62 18.21
N VAL A 431 16.31 8.94 18.40
CA VAL A 431 15.27 9.92 18.07
C VAL A 431 15.67 10.72 16.83
N THR A 432 14.80 10.81 15.84
CA THR A 432 14.90 11.71 14.68
C THR A 432 14.01 12.93 14.91
N ILE A 433 14.46 14.09 14.45
CA ILE A 433 13.79 15.37 14.65
C ILE A 433 13.78 16.10 13.31
N ASP A 434 12.61 16.54 12.88
CA ASP A 434 12.44 17.34 11.67
C ASP A 434 13.01 18.76 11.86
N ASP A 435 13.58 19.30 10.78
CA ASP A 435 14.42 20.51 10.82
C ASP A 435 13.66 21.74 11.34
N TRP A 436 14.06 22.19 12.53
CA TRP A 436 13.54 23.36 13.24
C TRP A 436 14.62 24.45 13.40
N SER A 437 15.69 24.38 12.61
CA SER A 437 16.85 25.26 12.71
C SER A 437 16.51 26.76 12.55
N GLU A 438 15.43 27.10 11.85
CA GLU A 438 14.96 28.50 11.65
C GLU A 438 14.46 29.19 12.94
N LYS A 439 14.31 28.47 14.06
CA LYS A 439 13.73 28.99 15.31
C LYS A 439 14.63 28.93 16.56
N GLY A 440 15.94 28.71 16.39
CA GLY A 440 16.93 28.91 17.46
C GLY A 440 17.17 27.73 18.41
N LEU A 441 16.50 26.58 18.22
CA LEU A 441 16.73 25.37 19.01
C LEU A 441 17.97 24.57 18.55
N ASN A 442 18.39 24.75 17.30
CA ASN A 442 19.60 24.18 16.69
C ASN A 442 19.82 22.68 17.02
N LEU A 443 18.73 21.93 17.11
CA LEU A 443 18.77 20.52 17.49
C LEU A 443 19.42 19.69 16.37
N PRO A 444 20.28 18.73 16.71
CA PRO A 444 20.71 17.74 15.75
C PRO A 444 19.48 16.97 15.23
N PRO A 445 19.41 16.69 13.93
CA PRO A 445 18.25 16.05 13.31
C PRO A 445 18.11 14.55 13.64
N ALA A 446 19.11 13.96 14.31
CA ALA A 446 19.02 12.63 14.90
C ALA A 446 19.93 12.53 16.13
N VAL A 447 19.48 11.84 17.17
CA VAL A 447 20.19 11.66 18.42
C VAL A 447 20.06 10.20 18.88
N GLN A 448 21.20 9.52 19.01
CA GLN A 448 21.28 8.20 19.63
C GLN A 448 21.43 8.34 21.14
N ASN A 449 20.88 7.38 21.89
CA ASN A 449 20.82 7.39 23.36
C ASN A 449 20.27 8.73 23.89
N PRO A 450 19.01 9.09 23.55
CA PRO A 450 18.48 10.43 23.81
C PRO A 450 18.54 10.86 25.28
N LEU A 451 18.47 9.92 26.22
CA LEU A 451 18.59 10.19 27.66
C LEU A 451 20.01 10.54 28.10
N GLU A 452 21.03 10.06 27.38
CA GLU A 452 22.45 10.33 27.66
C GLU A 452 23.00 11.51 26.86
N ASN A 453 22.20 12.07 25.94
CA ASN A 453 22.66 13.12 25.05
C ASN A 453 22.71 14.50 25.71
N GLU A 454 23.91 15.10 25.76
CA GLU A 454 24.14 16.40 26.39
C GLU A 454 23.32 17.55 25.78
N TRP A 455 23.04 17.53 24.48
CA TRP A 455 22.25 18.58 23.82
C TRP A 455 20.76 18.48 24.16
N LEU A 456 20.18 17.28 24.10
CA LEU A 456 18.79 17.08 24.52
C LEU A 456 18.63 17.39 26.01
N ASN A 457 19.60 17.01 26.84
CA ASN A 457 19.57 17.32 28.27
C ASN A 457 19.69 18.84 28.55
N ALA A 458 20.45 19.58 27.74
CA ALA A 458 20.50 21.04 27.83
C ALA A 458 19.18 21.70 27.41
N VAL A 459 18.53 21.21 26.35
CA VAL A 459 17.32 21.82 25.79
C VAL A 459 16.05 21.44 26.60
N PHE A 460 15.93 20.17 26.99
CA PHE A 460 14.73 19.60 27.62
C PHE A 460 14.85 19.45 29.14
N GLY A 461 16.07 19.40 29.66
CA GLY A 461 16.38 19.09 31.05
C GLY A 461 16.35 17.59 31.33
N GLU A 462 17.45 17.05 31.87
CA GLU A 462 17.65 15.61 32.12
C GLU A 462 16.48 14.95 32.88
N GLY A 463 16.03 15.54 33.99
CA GLY A 463 14.94 14.99 34.79
C GLY A 463 13.57 15.01 34.09
N ARG A 464 13.34 15.98 33.20
CA ARG A 464 12.08 16.12 32.47
C ARG A 464 12.03 15.16 31.27
N LEU A 465 13.12 15.09 30.51
CA LEU A 465 13.27 14.16 29.39
C LEU A 465 13.11 12.70 29.87
N LYS A 466 13.75 12.35 31.00
CA LYS A 466 13.60 11.04 31.62
C LYS A 466 12.16 10.72 32.01
N SER A 467 11.47 11.65 32.68
CA SER A 467 10.06 11.47 33.07
C SER A 467 9.11 11.35 31.87
N LEU A 468 9.40 12.07 30.78
CA LEU A 468 8.66 11.95 29.52
C LEU A 468 8.85 10.56 28.89
N CYS A 469 10.10 10.09 28.78
CA CYS A 469 10.39 8.75 28.25
C CYS A 469 9.77 7.62 29.09
N GLU A 470 9.81 7.73 30.42
CA GLU A 470 9.17 6.77 31.33
C GLU A 470 7.66 6.70 31.10
N ARG A 471 6.99 7.84 30.90
CA ARG A 471 5.55 7.88 30.61
C ARG A 471 5.21 7.33 29.24
N MET A 472 6.01 7.63 28.22
CA MET A 472 5.83 7.05 26.89
C MET A 472 5.93 5.52 26.93
N ARG A 473 6.93 4.98 27.66
CA ARG A 473 7.11 3.53 27.84
C ARG A 473 6.05 2.87 28.72
N ALA A 474 5.38 3.63 29.58
CA ALA A 474 4.31 3.16 30.46
C ALA A 474 2.91 3.21 29.82
N THR A 475 2.81 3.65 28.56
CA THR A 475 1.55 3.58 27.80
C THR A 475 1.13 2.13 27.52
N THR A 476 -0.06 1.92 26.95
CA THR A 476 -0.50 0.62 26.43
C THR A 476 -1.04 0.78 25.02
N PRO A 477 -1.21 -0.31 24.24
CA PRO A 477 -1.85 -0.23 22.92
C PRO A 477 -3.23 0.46 22.94
N GLU A 478 -4.00 0.26 24.01
CA GLU A 478 -5.34 0.86 24.20
C GLU A 478 -5.28 2.34 24.64
N ALA A 479 -4.16 2.77 25.21
CA ALA A 479 -3.91 4.14 25.66
C ALA A 479 -2.50 4.62 25.27
N PRO A 480 -2.20 4.81 23.96
CA PRO A 480 -0.83 5.03 23.48
C PRO A 480 -0.41 6.51 23.52
N VAL A 481 -1.25 7.43 23.99
CA VAL A 481 -1.03 8.87 23.83
C VAL A 481 -0.52 9.52 25.11
N VAL A 482 0.50 10.36 24.98
CA VAL A 482 1.02 11.24 26.03
C VAL A 482 0.95 12.68 25.52
N GLU A 483 0.24 13.53 26.26
CA GLU A 483 0.13 14.97 25.99
C GLU A 483 0.48 15.77 27.24
N GLU A 484 1.37 16.75 27.11
CA GLU A 484 1.69 17.65 28.22
C GLU A 484 2.33 18.97 27.76
N ASP A 485 2.26 19.97 28.65
CA ASP A 485 3.01 21.22 28.51
C ASP A 485 4.27 21.18 29.37
N PHE A 486 5.40 21.57 28.80
CA PHE A 486 6.68 21.62 29.48
C PHE A 486 7.50 22.80 28.98
N THR A 487 8.50 23.20 29.77
CA THR A 487 9.41 24.25 29.37
C THR A 487 10.59 23.69 28.59
N VAL A 488 11.05 24.44 27.61
CA VAL A 488 12.22 24.13 26.77
C VAL A 488 13.13 25.35 26.76
N GLU A 489 14.43 25.13 26.85
CA GLU A 489 15.41 26.21 26.75
C GLU A 489 15.66 26.56 25.27
N VAL A 490 15.28 27.77 24.87
CA VAL A 490 15.47 28.28 23.50
C VAL A 490 16.32 29.54 23.59
N GLU A 491 17.52 29.51 23.01
CA GLU A 491 18.47 30.64 23.05
C GLU A 491 18.80 31.16 24.48
N GLY A 492 18.72 30.28 25.50
CA GLY A 492 19.00 30.61 26.91
C GLY A 492 17.80 31.14 27.70
N GLU A 493 16.60 31.19 27.10
CA GLU A 493 15.36 31.61 27.76
C GLU A 493 14.35 30.44 27.82
N PRO A 494 13.64 30.24 28.96
CA PRO A 494 12.64 29.18 29.08
C PRO A 494 11.35 29.53 28.32
N ARG A 495 11.01 28.72 27.31
CA ARG A 495 9.76 28.83 26.55
C ARG A 495 8.83 27.65 26.80
N TRP A 496 7.52 27.85 26.66
CA TRP A 496 6.53 26.78 26.89
C TRP A 496 6.23 26.06 25.59
N PHE A 497 6.30 24.74 25.62
CA PHE A 497 5.97 23.86 24.52
C PHE A 497 4.91 22.86 24.95
N HIS A 498 4.05 22.53 24.01
CA HIS A 498 3.08 21.44 24.12
C HIS A 498 3.62 20.26 23.32
N ILE A 499 3.78 19.09 23.96
CA ILE A 499 4.09 17.83 23.28
C ILE A 499 2.82 17.01 23.16
N ALA A 500 2.61 16.47 21.96
CA ALA A 500 1.64 15.41 21.72
C ALA A 500 2.37 14.25 21.06
N ALA A 501 2.43 13.11 21.75
CA ALA A 501 3.19 11.95 21.35
C ALA A 501 2.36 10.68 21.43
N ARG A 502 2.54 9.78 20.47
CA ARG A 502 1.89 8.47 20.43
C ARG A 502 2.93 7.37 20.41
N ALA A 503 2.84 6.45 21.35
CA ALA A 503 3.63 5.23 21.41
C ALA A 503 3.21 4.23 20.32
N LEU A 504 4.21 3.56 19.77
CA LEU A 504 4.09 2.46 18.82
C LEU A 504 4.29 1.15 19.56
N TRP A 505 3.44 0.17 19.26
CA TRP A 505 3.46 -1.16 19.85
C TRP A 505 3.46 -2.21 18.74
N THR A 506 4.13 -3.34 18.94
CA THR A 506 4.08 -4.47 17.99
C THR A 506 2.70 -5.11 17.99
N GLU A 507 2.26 -5.62 16.84
CA GLU A 507 0.97 -6.30 16.64
C GLU A 507 1.04 -7.80 16.96
N ASP A 508 1.81 -8.18 17.98
CA ASP A 508 1.96 -9.57 18.42
C ASP A 508 1.03 -9.87 19.61
N ASP A 509 0.76 -11.16 19.87
CA ASP A 509 0.00 -11.66 21.05
C ASP A 509 0.54 -11.10 22.40
N GLN A 510 1.81 -10.68 22.42
CA GLN A 510 2.40 -9.88 23.50
C GLN A 510 2.98 -8.57 22.93
N PRO A 511 2.21 -7.48 22.93
CA PRO A 511 2.63 -6.23 22.31
C PRO A 511 3.83 -5.64 23.05
N GLN A 512 4.90 -5.37 22.30
CA GLN A 512 6.12 -4.75 22.80
C GLN A 512 6.20 -3.30 22.36
N PHE A 513 6.73 -2.43 23.22
CA PHE A 513 6.95 -1.04 22.89
C PHE A 513 8.00 -0.92 21.78
N ALA A 514 7.58 -0.45 20.60
CA ALA A 514 8.40 -0.36 19.40
C ALA A 514 9.01 1.04 19.21
N GLY A 515 8.36 2.09 19.73
CA GLY A 515 8.81 3.46 19.51
C GLY A 515 7.76 4.51 19.88
N VAL A 516 7.98 5.74 19.45
CA VAL A 516 7.09 6.89 19.65
C VAL A 516 7.20 7.80 18.42
N PHE A 517 6.10 8.38 17.96
CA PHE A 517 6.15 9.56 17.11
C PHE A 517 5.32 10.68 17.71
N GLY A 518 5.69 11.93 17.45
CA GLY A 518 4.99 13.05 18.05
C GLY A 518 5.38 14.40 17.48
N LYS A 519 4.77 15.43 18.06
CA LYS A 519 5.01 16.82 17.71
C LYS A 519 5.19 17.72 18.94
N LEU A 520 5.96 18.77 18.78
CA LEU A 520 6.16 19.86 19.74
C LEU A 520 5.68 21.18 19.12
N ALA A 521 4.79 21.87 19.81
CA ALA A 521 4.30 23.18 19.39
C ALA A 521 4.72 24.25 20.41
N ASP A 522 5.23 25.39 19.95
CA ASP A 522 5.49 26.55 20.81
C ASP A 522 4.15 27.17 21.23
N VAL A 523 3.83 27.09 22.52
CA VAL A 523 2.61 27.62 23.14
C VAL A 523 2.91 28.76 24.11
N HIS A 524 4.12 29.33 24.04
CA HIS A 524 4.61 30.32 24.98
C HIS A 524 3.73 31.58 25.06
N GLU A 525 3.30 32.10 23.92
CA GLU A 525 2.42 33.28 23.89
C GLU A 525 1.04 33.01 24.51
N ARG A 526 0.50 31.80 24.34
CA ARG A 526 -0.77 31.39 24.96
C ARG A 526 -0.65 31.30 26.47
N HIS A 527 0.46 30.74 26.96
CA HIS A 527 0.76 30.67 28.40
C HIS A 527 1.00 32.05 29.01
N GLN A 528 1.67 32.96 28.31
CA GLN A 528 1.86 34.35 28.77
C GLN A 528 0.54 35.13 28.81
N ALA A 529 -0.32 34.97 27.80
CA ALA A 529 -1.65 35.60 27.77
C ALA A 529 -2.56 35.09 28.91
N ALA A 530 -2.49 33.80 29.26
CA ALA A 530 -3.22 33.23 30.39
C ALA A 530 -2.75 33.74 31.76
N LYS A 531 -1.45 34.02 31.92
CA LYS A 531 -0.89 34.63 33.15
C LYS A 531 -1.18 36.13 33.28
N GLY A 532 -1.39 36.85 32.18
CA GLY A 532 -1.77 38.27 32.19
C GLY A 532 -3.23 38.55 32.57
N LEU A 533 -4.06 37.51 32.66
CA LEU A 533 -5.48 37.55 33.02
C LEU A 533 -5.78 37.05 34.45
N ALA A 534 -4.74 36.68 35.23
CA ALA A 534 -4.83 36.13 36.58
C ALA A 534 -4.46 37.15 37.67
#